data_AF-A0A432FXL5-F1
#
_entry.id   AF-A0A432FXL5-F1
#
_cell.length_a   1.000
_cell.length_b   1.000
_cell.length_c   1.000
_cell.angle_alpha   90.00
_cell.angle_beta   90.00
_cell.angle_gamma   90.00
#
_symmetry.space_group_name_H-M   'P 1'
#
loop_
_entity.id
_entity.type
_entity.pdbx_description
1 polymer ?
#
loop_
_entity_poly.entity_id
_entity_poly.type
_entity_poly.pdbx_seq_one_letter_code
_entity_poly.pdbx_strand_id
1 'polypeptide(L)'
;MAALLAPAVQAQIIMAIDSPKNEETHSDIGLIHGWVASDKKIEKVEWWLNGEYKGNMLCCYPRADVEKAHPDKKHVGGWGRTFSFGGASGVREVVVRVTDTAGGVQEKTVRFNTIDIKSLKNLHFGEAQVEVFDDALILRDVRNEKGQYFDLEMKWDWRLRQFTVVDVVSTSDDDDKESGGQDQDDSSGDDHDSNDSGSSGGSDDSGSPGDNDDSGSSGGSDDSGSDDGGTSSNIIEEATYQGQLIELVNQYRAEGHTCGSEYYPPADPLTWNSKLESAARRHSRDMADNDFFSHTGSDGTNVADRAREAGYDYSYIAENIAAGYKTPEAVMEAWMASPPHCTSIMSKNYREFGNAMVWSDNTQYPTYWTMVFGDQ
;
A
#
# COMPACT_ATOMS: atom_id res chain seq x y z
N MET A 1 -5.05 6.60 -66.43
CA MET A 1 -4.49 5.66 -65.45
C MET A 1 -4.69 6.25 -64.07
N ALA A 2 -5.74 5.85 -63.38
CA ALA A 2 -5.92 6.19 -61.96
C ALA A 2 -5.15 5.15 -61.16
N ALA A 3 -4.09 5.58 -60.46
CA ALA A 3 -3.39 4.74 -59.50
C ALA A 3 -4.33 4.51 -58.32
N LEU A 4 -4.80 3.27 -58.16
CA LEU A 4 -5.39 2.84 -56.90
C LEU A 4 -4.31 2.95 -55.83
N LEU A 5 -4.45 3.91 -54.93
CA LEU A 5 -3.75 3.91 -53.66
C LEU A 5 -4.17 2.63 -52.93
N ALA A 6 -3.21 1.75 -52.66
CA ALA A 6 -3.42 0.63 -51.77
C ALA A 6 -3.91 1.17 -50.41
N PRO A 7 -4.90 0.56 -49.75
CA PRO A 7 -5.31 0.99 -48.43
C PRO A 7 -4.10 0.89 -47.50
N ALA A 8 -3.85 1.94 -46.71
CA ALA A 8 -2.84 1.92 -45.67
C ALA A 8 -3.14 0.74 -44.75
N VAL A 9 -2.16 -0.16 -44.57
CA VAL A 9 -2.27 -1.27 -43.63
C VAL A 9 -2.37 -0.66 -42.24
N GLN A 10 -3.58 -0.65 -41.67
CA GLN A 10 -3.84 -0.19 -40.32
C GLN A 10 -3.12 -1.14 -39.37
N ALA A 11 -2.02 -0.68 -38.75
CA ALA A 11 -1.32 -1.43 -37.73
C ALA A 11 -2.30 -1.76 -36.58
N GLN A 12 -2.60 -3.04 -36.39
CA GLN A 12 -3.49 -3.52 -35.34
C GLN A 12 -2.72 -3.61 -34.03
N ILE A 13 -2.66 -2.49 -33.31
CA ILE A 13 -2.36 -2.51 -31.88
C ILE A 13 -3.58 -3.15 -31.18
N ILE A 14 -3.34 -4.22 -30.43
CA ILE A 14 -4.34 -4.86 -29.58
C ILE A 14 -3.97 -4.54 -28.15
N MET A 15 -4.94 -4.14 -27.32
CA MET A 15 -4.68 -3.86 -25.91
C MET A 15 -5.91 -4.17 -25.05
N ALA A 16 -5.66 -4.42 -23.76
CA ALA A 16 -6.69 -4.47 -22.74
C ALA A 16 -6.22 -3.81 -21.45
N ILE A 17 -7.18 -3.30 -20.69
CA ILE A 17 -6.99 -2.85 -19.31
C ILE A 17 -7.41 -4.02 -18.43
N ASP A 18 -6.48 -4.58 -17.66
CA ASP A 18 -6.75 -5.69 -16.73
C ASP A 18 -7.34 -5.17 -15.42
N SER A 19 -6.88 -3.99 -14.99
CA SER A 19 -7.36 -3.26 -13.81
C SER A 19 -7.22 -1.75 -14.02
N PRO A 20 -8.17 -0.93 -13.55
CA PRO A 20 -9.45 -1.35 -12.98
C PRO A 20 -10.31 -2.05 -14.05
N LYS A 21 -11.29 -2.84 -13.60
CA LYS A 21 -12.37 -3.37 -14.44
C LYS A 21 -13.56 -2.42 -14.40
N ASN A 22 -14.45 -2.55 -15.38
CA ASN A 22 -15.68 -1.78 -15.36
C ASN A 22 -16.47 -2.08 -14.08
N GLU A 23 -16.95 -1.02 -13.43
CA GLU A 23 -17.76 -1.03 -12.20
C GLU A 23 -17.05 -1.56 -10.95
N GLU A 24 -15.77 -1.96 -11.05
CA GLU A 24 -14.97 -2.38 -9.91
C GLU A 24 -14.81 -1.21 -8.91
N THR A 25 -14.93 -1.48 -7.61
CA THR A 25 -14.67 -0.47 -6.59
C THR A 25 -13.25 -0.59 -6.07
N HIS A 26 -12.55 0.53 -6.04
CA HIS A 26 -11.21 0.66 -5.48
C HIS A 26 -11.21 1.65 -4.32
N SER A 27 -10.38 1.38 -3.32
CA SER A 27 -10.08 2.36 -2.27
C SER A 27 -9.11 3.45 -2.78
N ASP A 28 -8.55 4.27 -1.88
CA ASP A 28 -7.77 5.47 -2.23
C ASP A 28 -6.56 5.21 -3.14
N ILE A 29 -5.93 4.03 -3.07
CA ILE A 29 -4.81 3.63 -3.93
C ILE A 29 -5.24 2.45 -4.79
N GLY A 30 -5.05 2.55 -6.12
CA GLY A 30 -5.29 1.45 -7.04
C GLY A 30 -4.19 1.26 -8.05
N LEU A 31 -4.20 0.10 -8.69
CA LEU A 31 -3.30 -0.25 -9.78
C LEU A 31 -4.03 -0.12 -11.12
N ILE A 32 -3.52 0.73 -12.01
CA ILE A 32 -3.96 0.80 -13.39
C ILE A 32 -2.95 0.03 -14.22
N HIS A 33 -3.34 -1.12 -14.77
CA HIS A 33 -2.45 -1.95 -15.57
C HIS A 33 -3.21 -2.75 -16.62
N GLY A 34 -2.47 -3.25 -17.60
CA GLY A 34 -3.01 -4.02 -18.70
C GLY A 34 -1.92 -4.54 -19.60
N TRP A 35 -2.26 -4.80 -20.85
CA TRP A 35 -1.32 -5.31 -21.84
C TRP A 35 -1.55 -4.73 -23.23
N VAL A 36 -0.53 -4.86 -24.07
CA VAL A 36 -0.54 -4.47 -25.47
C VAL A 36 0.20 -5.50 -26.31
N ALA A 37 -0.26 -5.69 -27.55
CA ALA A 37 0.38 -6.48 -28.59
C ALA A 37 0.35 -5.70 -29.92
N SER A 38 1.50 -5.52 -30.56
CA SER A 38 1.66 -4.79 -31.83
C SER A 38 2.70 -5.45 -32.74
N ASP A 39 2.59 -5.17 -34.04
CA ASP A 39 3.58 -5.52 -35.05
C ASP A 39 4.79 -4.58 -35.04
N LYS A 40 4.65 -3.42 -34.37
CA LYS A 40 5.64 -2.35 -34.28
C LYS A 40 5.99 -2.12 -32.82
N LYS A 41 7.22 -1.64 -32.57
CA LYS A 41 7.68 -1.36 -31.20
C LYS A 41 6.75 -0.31 -30.58
N ILE A 42 6.33 -0.55 -29.36
CA ILE A 42 5.55 0.42 -28.58
C ILE A 42 6.45 1.61 -28.26
N GLU A 43 5.99 2.80 -28.64
CA GLU A 43 6.70 4.05 -28.38
C GLU A 43 6.35 4.59 -26.99
N LYS A 44 5.06 4.60 -26.65
CA LYS A 44 4.57 5.10 -25.36
C LYS A 44 3.19 4.56 -25.02
N VAL A 45 2.91 4.53 -23.72
CA VAL A 45 1.59 4.29 -23.15
C VAL A 45 1.24 5.52 -22.33
N GLU A 46 0.17 6.20 -22.69
CA GLU A 46 -0.32 7.43 -22.09
C GLU A 46 -1.64 7.16 -21.38
N TRP A 47 -1.94 7.94 -20.34
CA TRP A 47 -3.21 7.78 -19.64
C TRP A 47 -3.82 9.07 -19.12
N TRP A 48 -5.14 9.05 -18.97
CA TRP A 48 -5.97 10.12 -18.46
C TRP A 48 -6.87 9.60 -17.35
N LEU A 49 -7.14 10.47 -16.39
CA LEU A 49 -8.15 10.24 -15.36
C LEU A 49 -9.17 11.37 -15.42
N ASN A 50 -10.45 11.02 -15.61
CA ASN A 50 -11.56 11.98 -15.72
C ASN A 50 -11.29 13.07 -16.78
N GLY A 51 -10.66 12.69 -17.89
CA GLY A 51 -10.29 13.60 -18.99
C GLY A 51 -9.01 14.41 -18.78
N GLU A 52 -8.38 14.35 -17.60
CA GLU A 52 -7.11 15.03 -17.33
C GLU A 52 -5.92 14.12 -17.65
N TYR A 53 -4.94 14.63 -18.41
CA TYR A 53 -3.74 13.89 -18.75
C TYR A 53 -2.84 13.67 -17.54
N LYS A 54 -2.45 12.42 -17.29
CA LYS A 54 -1.65 12.04 -16.11
C LYS A 54 -0.23 11.59 -16.45
N GLY A 55 0.15 11.55 -17.72
CA GLY A 55 1.52 11.24 -18.15
C GLY A 55 1.66 9.87 -18.81
N ASN A 56 2.90 9.39 -18.84
CA ASN A 56 3.25 8.09 -19.41
C ASN A 56 3.28 6.98 -18.34
N MET A 57 2.81 5.80 -18.73
CA MET A 57 2.94 4.55 -17.98
C MET A 57 4.20 3.80 -18.39
N LEU A 58 4.71 3.00 -17.46
CA LEU A 58 5.81 2.09 -17.76
C LEU A 58 5.32 1.00 -18.72
N CYS A 59 6.10 0.75 -19.76
CA CYS A 59 5.92 -0.32 -20.73
C CYS A 59 7.30 -0.75 -21.24
N CYS A 60 7.52 -1.96 -21.73
CA CYS A 60 6.57 -3.07 -21.79
C CYS A 60 7.17 -4.26 -21.06
N TYR A 61 6.60 -4.60 -19.92
CA TYR A 61 7.07 -5.76 -19.18
C TYR A 61 6.56 -7.06 -19.82
N PRO A 62 7.34 -8.14 -19.84
CA PRO A 62 6.90 -9.42 -20.36
C PRO A 62 5.53 -9.90 -19.85
N ARG A 63 4.75 -10.46 -20.79
CA ARG A 63 3.42 -11.03 -20.54
C ARG A 63 3.29 -12.33 -21.32
N ALA A 64 3.83 -13.41 -20.76
CA ALA A 64 3.87 -14.71 -21.42
C ALA A 64 2.47 -15.25 -21.78
N ASP A 65 1.46 -14.90 -20.98
CA ASP A 65 0.05 -15.19 -21.26
C ASP A 65 -0.42 -14.49 -22.54
N VAL A 66 -0.04 -13.22 -22.72
CA VAL A 66 -0.42 -12.40 -23.89
C VAL A 66 0.41 -12.78 -25.11
N GLU A 67 1.70 -13.06 -24.95
CA GLU A 67 2.58 -13.56 -26.02
C GLU A 67 2.06 -14.89 -26.59
N LYS A 68 1.61 -15.79 -25.70
CA LYS A 68 0.99 -17.05 -26.09
C LYS A 68 -0.36 -16.85 -26.79
N ALA A 69 -1.13 -15.86 -26.37
CA ALA A 69 -2.43 -15.53 -26.97
C ALA A 69 -2.31 -14.80 -28.32
N HIS A 70 -1.21 -14.05 -28.52
CA HIS A 70 -0.94 -13.25 -29.72
C HIS A 70 0.42 -13.59 -30.34
N PRO A 71 0.64 -14.84 -30.76
CA PRO A 71 1.93 -15.30 -31.29
C PRO A 71 2.30 -14.65 -32.64
N ASP A 72 1.34 -14.01 -33.31
CA ASP A 72 1.53 -13.26 -34.55
C ASP A 72 2.15 -11.87 -34.33
N LYS A 73 2.12 -11.35 -33.10
CA LYS A 73 2.60 -10.00 -32.76
C LYS A 73 4.06 -10.02 -32.32
N LYS A 74 4.83 -9.04 -32.79
CA LYS A 74 6.29 -8.94 -32.55
C LYS A 74 6.64 -8.21 -31.25
N HIS A 75 5.75 -7.34 -30.80
CA HIS A 75 5.96 -6.50 -29.63
C HIS A 75 4.76 -6.63 -28.72
N VAL A 76 4.92 -7.49 -27.72
CA VAL A 76 3.90 -7.78 -26.72
C VAL A 76 4.46 -7.43 -25.36
N GLY A 77 3.61 -6.91 -24.49
CA GLY A 77 3.98 -6.70 -23.10
C GLY A 77 2.89 -6.00 -22.31
N GLY A 78 3.04 -6.05 -21.00
CA GLY A 78 2.22 -5.35 -20.05
C GLY A 78 2.63 -3.91 -19.89
N TRP A 79 1.70 -3.10 -19.41
CA TRP A 79 1.93 -1.73 -18.99
C TRP A 79 1.18 -1.47 -17.70
N GLY A 80 1.63 -0.52 -16.89
CA GLY A 80 0.93 -0.23 -15.64
C GLY A 80 1.62 0.78 -14.73
N ARG A 81 0.89 1.20 -13.70
CA ARG A 81 1.32 2.13 -12.66
C ARG A 81 0.31 2.13 -11.50
N THR A 82 0.78 2.32 -10.28
CA THR A 82 -0.07 2.61 -9.12
C THR A 82 -0.46 4.10 -9.08
N PHE A 83 -1.68 4.39 -8.64
CA PHE A 83 -2.19 5.75 -8.57
C PHE A 83 -3.10 5.94 -7.37
N SER A 84 -2.97 7.10 -6.70
CA SER A 84 -3.92 7.52 -5.68
C SER A 84 -5.08 8.27 -6.32
N PHE A 85 -6.31 7.81 -6.11
CA PHE A 85 -7.51 8.44 -6.66
C PHE A 85 -7.98 9.68 -5.88
N GLY A 86 -7.18 10.15 -4.93
CA GLY A 86 -7.37 11.43 -4.26
C GLY A 86 -8.42 11.43 -3.15
N GLY A 87 -8.78 10.26 -2.62
CA GLY A 87 -9.58 10.13 -1.39
C GLY A 87 -11.03 10.61 -1.50
N ALA A 88 -11.63 10.58 -2.69
CA ALA A 88 -13.02 10.95 -2.87
C ALA A 88 -13.83 9.77 -3.43
N SER A 89 -15.04 9.58 -2.93
CA SER A 89 -15.95 8.57 -3.48
C SER A 89 -16.45 8.96 -4.88
N GLY A 90 -16.91 7.97 -5.65
CA GLY A 90 -17.67 8.17 -6.88
C GLY A 90 -17.05 7.56 -8.12
N VAL A 91 -17.74 7.70 -9.25
CA VAL A 91 -17.32 7.13 -10.53
C VAL A 91 -16.06 7.81 -11.04
N ARG A 92 -15.14 7.02 -11.54
CA ARG A 92 -13.90 7.44 -12.20
C ARG A 92 -13.84 6.86 -13.60
N GLU A 93 -13.23 7.61 -14.50
CA GLU A 93 -12.97 7.18 -15.87
C GLU A 93 -11.47 7.21 -16.15
N VAL A 94 -10.91 6.06 -16.48
CA VAL A 94 -9.53 5.96 -16.96
C VAL A 94 -9.55 5.72 -18.46
N VAL A 95 -8.77 6.51 -19.18
CA VAL A 95 -8.47 6.31 -20.60
C VAL A 95 -7.01 5.96 -20.71
N VAL A 96 -6.69 4.88 -21.42
CA VAL A 96 -5.31 4.49 -21.74
C VAL A 96 -5.16 4.47 -23.25
N ARG A 97 -4.11 5.13 -23.73
CA ARG A 97 -3.74 5.20 -25.14
C ARG A 97 -2.36 4.62 -25.34
N VAL A 98 -2.23 3.70 -26.28
CA VAL A 98 -0.94 3.17 -26.71
C VAL A 98 -0.61 3.69 -28.10
N THR A 99 0.63 4.16 -28.27
CA THR A 99 1.18 4.58 -29.56
C THR A 99 2.37 3.70 -29.92
N ASP A 100 2.42 3.22 -31.16
CA ASP A 100 3.57 2.51 -31.69
C ASP A 100 4.47 3.42 -32.55
N THR A 101 5.70 2.95 -32.80
CA THR A 101 6.72 3.66 -33.58
C THR A 101 6.40 3.87 -35.06
N ALA A 102 5.32 3.27 -35.59
CA ALA A 102 4.81 3.54 -36.93
C ALA A 102 3.68 4.58 -36.94
N GLY A 103 3.35 5.16 -35.78
CA GLY A 103 2.23 6.10 -35.62
C GLY A 103 0.87 5.41 -35.45
N GLY A 104 0.84 4.09 -35.25
CA GLY A 104 -0.37 3.38 -34.87
C GLY A 104 -0.83 3.83 -33.48
N VAL A 105 -2.13 4.00 -33.29
CA VAL A 105 -2.72 4.42 -32.02
C VAL A 105 -3.91 3.53 -31.68
N GLN A 106 -3.97 3.06 -30.44
CA GLN A 106 -5.13 2.37 -29.88
C GLN A 106 -5.47 2.95 -28.53
N GLU A 107 -6.77 3.04 -28.23
CA GLU A 107 -7.28 3.59 -26.98
C GLU A 107 -8.30 2.63 -26.36
N LYS A 108 -8.34 2.61 -25.03
CA LYS A 108 -9.34 1.91 -24.21
C LYS A 108 -9.76 2.78 -23.04
N THR A 109 -11.02 2.64 -22.66
CA THR A 109 -11.63 3.34 -21.54
C THR A 109 -12.22 2.33 -20.57
N VAL A 110 -12.03 2.57 -19.28
CA VAL A 110 -12.71 1.86 -18.19
C VAL A 110 -13.36 2.87 -17.27
N ARG A 111 -14.56 2.54 -16.80
CA ARG A 111 -15.26 3.27 -15.74
C ARG A 111 -15.39 2.41 -14.50
N PHE A 112 -14.93 2.91 -13.37
CA PHE A 112 -14.87 2.18 -12.10
C PHE A 112 -15.27 3.11 -10.97
N ASN A 113 -15.42 2.57 -9.76
CA ASN A 113 -15.84 3.34 -8.60
C ASN A 113 -14.65 3.53 -7.66
N THR A 114 -14.60 4.67 -6.98
CA THR A 114 -13.70 4.87 -5.84
C THR A 114 -14.48 5.11 -4.58
N ILE A 115 -13.89 4.76 -3.44
CA ILE A 115 -14.48 4.98 -2.13
C ILE A 115 -13.51 5.75 -1.21
N ASP A 116 -14.03 6.75 -0.52
CA ASP A 116 -13.28 7.52 0.47
C ASP A 116 -13.18 6.77 1.80
N ILE A 117 -12.05 6.12 2.01
CA ILE A 117 -11.68 5.49 3.27
C ILE A 117 -10.88 6.44 4.19
N LYS A 118 -10.46 7.62 3.75
CA LYS A 118 -9.73 8.59 4.61
C LYS A 118 -10.64 9.22 5.64
N SER A 119 -11.94 9.26 5.35
CA SER A 119 -12.99 9.64 6.31
C SER A 119 -13.08 8.67 7.50
N LEU A 120 -12.68 7.41 7.32
CA LEU A 120 -12.64 6.39 8.35
C LEU A 120 -11.39 6.57 9.21
N LYS A 121 -11.56 7.20 10.38
CA LYS A 121 -10.48 7.40 11.36
C LYS A 121 -10.87 6.79 12.69
N ASN A 122 -9.88 6.21 13.37
CA ASN A 122 -10.01 5.69 14.73
C ASN A 122 -11.22 4.75 14.86
N LEU A 123 -11.20 3.68 14.04
CA LEU A 123 -12.24 2.66 14.05
C LEU A 123 -12.09 1.75 15.28
N HIS A 124 -13.21 1.53 15.95
CA HIS A 124 -13.36 0.64 17.08
C HIS A 124 -14.19 -0.56 16.64
N PHE A 125 -13.63 -1.75 16.82
CA PHE A 125 -14.24 -3.03 16.43
C PHE A 125 -14.80 -3.81 17.63
N GLY A 126 -14.77 -3.26 18.84
CA GLY A 126 -15.13 -3.98 20.06
C GLY A 126 -16.58 -4.51 20.09
N GLU A 127 -17.47 -3.85 19.35
CA GLU A 127 -18.88 -4.24 19.20
C GLU A 127 -19.20 -4.74 17.78
N ALA A 128 -18.20 -4.73 16.89
CA ALA A 128 -18.40 -5.06 15.48
C ALA A 128 -18.67 -6.55 15.29
N GLN A 129 -19.61 -6.87 14.40
CA GLN A 129 -19.87 -8.25 14.00
C GLN A 129 -19.21 -8.54 12.66
N VAL A 130 -18.80 -9.79 12.46
CA VAL A 130 -18.19 -10.23 11.21
C VAL A 130 -19.13 -11.20 10.52
N GLU A 131 -19.53 -10.87 9.31
CA GLU A 131 -20.28 -11.73 8.40
C GLU A 131 -19.42 -12.07 7.19
N VAL A 132 -19.64 -13.25 6.61
CA VAL A 132 -19.04 -13.62 5.32
C VAL A 132 -20.20 -13.82 4.35
N PHE A 133 -20.17 -13.10 3.24
CA PHE A 133 -21.18 -13.19 2.20
C PHE A 133 -20.50 -13.27 0.83
N ASP A 134 -20.77 -14.37 0.11
CA ASP A 134 -20.09 -14.71 -1.15
C ASP A 134 -18.55 -14.75 -0.99
N ASP A 135 -17.82 -13.88 -1.68
CA ASP A 135 -16.36 -13.72 -1.60
C ASP A 135 -15.93 -12.51 -0.73
N ALA A 136 -16.87 -11.92 0.02
CA ALA A 136 -16.64 -10.74 0.84
C ALA A 136 -16.75 -11.01 2.34
N LEU A 137 -15.96 -10.26 3.11
CA LEU A 137 -16.04 -10.15 4.56
C LEU A 137 -16.71 -8.82 4.89
N ILE A 138 -17.81 -8.87 5.64
CA ILE A 138 -18.59 -7.70 6.04
C ILE A 138 -18.35 -7.46 7.53
N LEU A 139 -17.84 -6.28 7.88
CA LEU A 139 -17.74 -5.81 9.25
C LEU A 139 -18.93 -4.91 9.54
N ARG A 140 -19.86 -5.38 10.38
CA ARG A 140 -21.05 -4.64 10.81
C ARG A 140 -20.74 -3.78 12.02
N ASP A 141 -21.47 -2.68 12.17
CA ASP A 141 -21.47 -1.85 13.39
C ASP A 141 -20.06 -1.35 13.79
N VAL A 142 -19.20 -1.11 12.81
CA VAL A 142 -17.88 -0.54 13.05
C VAL A 142 -18.06 0.91 13.45
N ARG A 143 -17.52 1.29 14.61
CA ARG A 143 -17.74 2.62 15.18
C ARG A 143 -16.50 3.48 15.06
N ASN A 144 -16.65 4.77 14.75
CA ASN A 144 -15.52 5.72 14.85
C ASN A 144 -15.51 6.47 16.20
N GLU A 145 -14.44 7.23 16.46
CA GLU A 145 -14.29 8.08 17.65
C GLU A 145 -15.43 9.09 17.87
N LYS A 146 -16.12 9.49 16.79
CA LYS A 146 -17.25 10.44 16.83
C LYS A 146 -18.59 9.76 17.16
N GLY A 147 -18.61 8.44 17.33
CA GLY A 147 -19.83 7.68 17.60
C GLY A 147 -20.68 7.33 16.38
N GLN A 148 -20.14 7.51 15.17
CA GLN A 148 -20.82 7.11 13.94
C GLN A 148 -20.58 5.63 13.68
N TYR A 149 -21.58 4.94 13.15
CA TYR A 149 -21.54 3.51 12.82
C TYR A 149 -21.45 3.31 11.31
N PHE A 150 -20.70 2.29 10.92
CA PHE A 150 -20.43 1.92 9.54
C PHE A 150 -20.49 0.40 9.38
N ASP A 151 -21.07 -0.04 8.27
CA ASP A 151 -20.84 -1.37 7.74
C ASP A 151 -19.75 -1.27 6.66
N LEU A 152 -18.73 -2.13 6.74
CA LEU A 152 -17.61 -2.19 5.79
C LEU A 152 -17.68 -3.51 5.02
N GLU A 153 -17.76 -3.44 3.69
CA GLU A 153 -17.55 -4.62 2.84
C GLU A 153 -16.08 -4.67 2.41
N MET A 154 -15.43 -5.80 2.68
CA MET A 154 -14.03 -6.04 2.37
C MET A 154 -13.87 -7.26 1.48
N LYS A 155 -13.09 -7.14 0.41
CA LYS A 155 -12.75 -8.26 -0.46
C LYS A 155 -11.25 -8.52 -0.48
N TRP A 156 -10.88 -9.78 -0.64
CA TRP A 156 -9.48 -10.15 -0.83
C TRP A 156 -9.02 -9.68 -2.21
N ASP A 157 -8.14 -8.67 -2.25
CA ASP A 157 -7.47 -8.29 -3.47
C ASP A 157 -6.26 -9.22 -3.68
N TRP A 158 -6.41 -10.18 -4.58
CA TRP A 158 -5.35 -11.14 -4.89
C TRP A 158 -4.09 -10.50 -5.51
N ARG A 159 -4.22 -9.28 -6.08
CA ARG A 159 -3.10 -8.51 -6.63
C ARG A 159 -2.29 -7.95 -5.46
N LEU A 160 -2.96 -7.20 -4.59
CA LEU A 160 -2.35 -6.53 -3.45
C LEU A 160 -2.11 -7.46 -2.24
N ARG A 161 -2.60 -8.70 -2.30
CA ARG A 161 -2.55 -9.71 -1.23
C ARG A 161 -3.00 -9.18 0.13
N GLN A 162 -4.06 -8.38 0.13
CA GLN A 162 -4.66 -7.80 1.32
C GLN A 162 -6.17 -7.70 1.13
N PHE A 163 -6.90 -7.55 2.24
CA PHE A 163 -8.29 -7.13 2.15
C PHE A 163 -8.35 -5.64 1.83
N THR A 164 -9.17 -5.29 0.83
CA THR A 164 -9.48 -3.90 0.49
C THR A 164 -10.94 -3.62 0.81
N VAL A 165 -11.21 -2.42 1.32
CA VAL A 165 -12.59 -1.95 1.51
C VAL A 165 -13.16 -1.62 0.14
N VAL A 166 -14.25 -2.28 -0.21
CA VAL A 166 -14.96 -2.13 -1.49
C VAL A 166 -16.31 -1.45 -1.33
N ASP A 167 -16.85 -1.37 -0.11
CA ASP A 167 -18.02 -0.59 0.22
C ASP A 167 -17.99 -0.09 1.67
N VAL A 168 -18.64 1.05 1.92
CA VAL A 168 -18.80 1.68 3.24
C VAL A 168 -20.22 2.24 3.31
N VAL A 169 -21.02 1.68 4.20
CA VAL A 169 -22.40 2.12 4.44
C VAL A 169 -22.45 2.77 5.81
N SER A 170 -22.80 4.05 5.87
CA SER A 170 -23.10 4.72 7.15
C SER A 170 -24.43 4.18 7.69
N THR A 171 -24.42 3.67 8.92
CA THR A 171 -25.60 3.10 9.60
C THR A 171 -26.04 3.92 10.80
N SER A 172 -25.32 5.00 11.13
CA SER A 172 -25.87 6.01 12.04
C SER A 172 -27.07 6.68 11.37
N ASP A 173 -28.26 6.45 11.91
CA ASP A 173 -29.49 7.08 11.45
C ASP A 173 -29.30 8.61 11.36
N ASP A 174 -29.57 9.18 10.18
CA ASP A 174 -30.00 10.57 10.06
C ASP A 174 -31.39 10.67 10.70
N ASP A 175 -31.46 10.63 12.03
CA ASP A 175 -32.63 10.98 12.83
C ASP A 175 -32.82 12.51 12.82
N ASP A 176 -33.01 13.06 11.61
CA ASP A 176 -33.61 14.37 11.43
C ASP A 176 -35.10 14.23 11.75
N LYS A 177 -35.38 14.47 13.03
CA LYS A 177 -36.65 14.94 13.61
C LYS A 177 -37.75 15.10 12.56
N GLU A 178 -38.56 14.06 12.42
CA GLU A 178 -39.93 14.20 11.99
C GLU A 178 -40.58 15.20 12.98
N SER A 179 -40.76 16.44 12.53
CA SER A 179 -41.49 17.46 13.28
C SER A 179 -42.96 17.03 13.30
N GLY A 180 -43.28 16.13 14.23
CA GLY A 180 -44.63 15.93 14.72
C GLY A 180 -45.09 17.25 15.31
N GLY A 181 -45.81 18.04 14.50
CA GLY A 181 -46.58 19.17 14.98
C GLY A 181 -47.59 18.64 15.99
N GLN A 182 -47.33 18.83 17.27
CA GLN A 182 -48.36 18.80 18.29
C GLN A 182 -48.77 20.23 18.58
N ASP A 183 -50.05 20.44 18.36
CA ASP A 183 -50.79 21.68 18.55
C ASP A 183 -50.52 22.30 19.92
N GLN A 184 -50.36 23.62 19.89
CA GLN A 184 -50.42 24.49 21.05
C GLN A 184 -51.82 24.41 21.65
N ASP A 185 -51.90 24.05 22.93
CA ASP A 185 -53.03 24.44 23.78
C ASP A 185 -52.49 25.21 24.99
N ASP A 186 -52.79 26.50 24.99
CA ASP A 186 -52.76 27.41 26.13
C ASP A 186 -53.72 26.92 27.22
N SER A 187 -53.30 26.95 28.49
CA SER A 187 -54.13 27.41 29.62
C SER A 187 -53.37 27.41 30.96
N SER A 188 -53.11 28.64 31.43
CA SER A 188 -53.33 29.19 32.79
C SER A 188 -53.23 28.30 34.05
N GLY A 189 -52.52 28.82 35.08
CA GLY A 189 -52.98 28.76 36.47
C GLY A 189 -51.93 28.57 37.57
N ASP A 190 -51.51 29.70 38.14
CA ASP A 190 -51.35 30.02 39.57
C ASP A 190 -50.37 29.30 40.53
N ASP A 191 -49.51 30.14 41.12
CA ASP A 191 -49.15 30.32 42.55
C ASP A 191 -48.64 29.14 43.42
N HIS A 192 -47.40 29.25 43.92
CA HIS A 192 -47.15 29.75 45.29
C HIS A 192 -45.66 29.77 45.73
N ASP A 193 -45.46 30.64 46.72
CA ASP A 193 -44.26 31.21 47.31
C ASP A 193 -43.33 30.32 48.17
N SER A 194 -42.12 30.87 48.36
CA SER A 194 -41.33 31.03 49.61
C SER A 194 -40.27 30.00 50.05
N ASN A 195 -39.05 30.56 50.27
CA ASN A 195 -38.07 30.42 51.37
C ASN A 195 -37.80 29.03 51.99
N ASP A 196 -36.57 28.62 52.33
CA ASP A 196 -35.70 29.29 53.31
C ASP A 196 -34.35 28.56 53.49
N SER A 197 -33.33 29.37 53.79
CA SER A 197 -32.12 29.24 54.64
C SER A 197 -31.19 28.00 54.74
N GLY A 198 -29.88 28.34 54.84
CA GLY A 198 -28.90 27.70 55.76
C GLY A 198 -27.67 27.06 55.09
N SER A 199 -26.63 27.79 54.68
CA SER A 199 -25.50 28.38 55.45
C SER A 199 -24.44 27.42 56.01
N SER A 200 -23.20 27.64 55.52
CA SER A 200 -21.86 27.59 56.19
C SER A 200 -21.41 26.28 56.87
N GLY A 201 -20.17 25.79 56.76
CA GLY A 201 -18.88 26.35 56.33
C GLY A 201 -17.77 25.59 57.08
N GLY A 202 -16.50 25.80 56.70
CA GLY A 202 -15.35 25.53 57.58
C GLY A 202 -14.26 24.62 57.02
N SER A 203 -13.11 25.24 56.78
CA SER A 203 -11.88 24.74 56.15
C SER A 203 -10.87 24.12 57.13
N ASP A 204 -9.93 23.37 56.55
CA ASP A 204 -8.48 23.22 56.83
C ASP A 204 -7.96 23.05 58.28
N ASP A 205 -7.14 22.02 58.52
CA ASP A 205 -5.66 22.15 58.57
C ASP A 205 -4.93 20.90 59.13
N SER A 206 -3.75 20.66 58.53
CA SER A 206 -2.48 20.05 58.95
C SER A 206 -2.35 18.73 59.75
N GLY A 207 -1.39 17.91 59.30
CA GLY A 207 -0.62 17.01 60.17
C GLY A 207 0.08 15.83 59.46
N SER A 208 1.32 16.03 59.01
CA SER A 208 2.31 14.95 58.74
C SER A 208 3.45 15.08 59.76
N PRO A 209 4.05 13.98 60.24
CA PRO A 209 5.36 13.50 59.76
C PRO A 209 5.44 11.95 59.76
N GLY A 210 6.39 11.20 59.18
CA GLY A 210 7.71 11.40 58.58
C GLY A 210 8.44 10.02 58.58
N ASP A 211 9.50 9.89 57.78
CA ASP A 211 10.59 8.88 57.79
C ASP A 211 10.32 7.44 57.25
N ASN A 212 11.22 6.71 56.59
CA ASN A 212 12.45 6.92 55.81
C ASN A 212 12.87 5.54 55.22
N ASP A 213 13.57 5.57 54.07
CA ASP A 213 14.63 4.66 53.57
C ASP A 213 14.41 3.13 53.43
N ASP A 214 14.57 2.58 52.21
CA ASP A 214 15.84 1.99 51.72
C ASP A 214 15.70 1.36 50.30
N SER A 215 16.83 1.41 49.60
CA SER A 215 17.21 1.14 48.22
C SER A 215 17.15 -0.32 47.70
N GLY A 216 17.09 -0.50 46.37
CA GLY A 216 17.42 -1.80 45.74
C GLY A 216 16.94 -2.13 44.31
N SER A 217 17.35 -1.35 43.32
CA SER A 217 17.68 -1.66 41.89
C SER A 217 17.08 -2.85 41.09
N SER A 218 16.78 -2.51 39.81
CA SER A 218 16.65 -3.31 38.57
C SER A 218 15.34 -4.06 38.34
N GLY A 219 14.65 -3.95 37.21
CA GLY A 219 14.94 -3.31 35.93
C GLY A 219 13.97 -3.90 34.91
N GLY A 220 12.90 -3.18 34.60
CA GLY A 220 11.85 -3.58 33.67
C GLY A 220 11.11 -2.33 33.30
N SER A 221 11.58 -1.68 32.24
CA SER A 221 10.89 -0.54 31.66
C SER A 221 10.48 -0.95 30.26
N ASP A 222 9.18 -1.21 30.19
CA ASP A 222 8.37 -1.19 28.99
C ASP A 222 8.74 0.04 28.15
N ASP A 223 9.19 -0.19 26.92
CA ASP A 223 9.41 0.90 25.97
C ASP A 223 8.10 1.22 25.26
N SER A 224 7.28 2.00 25.96
CA SER A 224 6.31 2.89 25.34
C SER A 224 7.06 4.07 24.71
N GLY A 225 7.42 3.93 23.45
CA GLY A 225 8.03 4.97 22.62
C GLY A 225 6.99 5.82 21.89
N SER A 226 6.61 6.93 22.53
CA SER A 226 6.27 8.27 22.01
C SER A 226 5.62 8.44 20.63
N ASP A 227 4.42 9.04 20.68
CA ASP A 227 3.74 9.75 19.60
C ASP A 227 4.69 10.74 18.86
N ASP A 228 4.84 10.52 17.55
CA ASP A 228 5.08 11.58 16.57
C ASP A 228 3.91 11.59 15.58
N GLY A 229 3.29 12.75 15.41
CA GLY A 229 2.01 12.97 14.71
C GLY A 229 2.08 12.87 13.18
N GLY A 230 2.97 12.02 12.63
CA GLY A 230 3.18 11.79 11.19
C GLY A 230 3.08 10.32 10.75
N THR A 231 2.66 9.41 11.64
CA THR A 231 2.90 7.96 11.48
C THR A 231 1.86 7.21 10.64
N SER A 232 0.61 7.63 10.56
CA SER A 232 -0.43 6.86 9.84
C SER A 232 -0.28 6.90 8.30
N SER A 233 0.22 7.99 7.73
CA SER A 233 0.52 8.07 6.28
C SER A 233 1.77 7.26 5.92
N ASN A 234 2.81 7.32 6.75
CA ASN A 234 4.08 6.66 6.49
C ASN A 234 3.99 5.13 6.65
N ILE A 235 3.17 4.65 7.58
CA ILE A 235 2.92 3.20 7.75
C ILE A 235 2.14 2.62 6.55
N ILE A 236 1.15 3.34 6.03
CA ILE A 236 0.40 2.92 4.82
C ILE A 236 1.31 2.96 3.59
N GLU A 237 2.16 3.99 3.47
CA GLU A 237 3.12 4.12 2.38
C GLU A 237 4.19 3.01 2.40
N GLU A 238 4.73 2.67 3.58
CA GLU A 238 5.69 1.58 3.73
C GLU A 238 5.08 0.21 3.40
N ALA A 239 3.89 -0.11 3.94
CA ALA A 239 3.21 -1.37 3.64
C ALA A 239 2.86 -1.49 2.14
N THR A 240 2.50 -0.36 1.51
CA THR A 240 2.26 -0.30 0.06
C THR A 240 3.54 -0.55 -0.73
N TYR A 241 4.68 0.02 -0.31
CA TYR A 241 5.96 -0.19 -0.96
C TYR A 241 6.51 -1.60 -0.79
N GLN A 242 6.27 -2.22 0.37
CA GLN A 242 6.60 -3.62 0.63
C GLN A 242 5.89 -4.57 -0.34
N GLY A 243 4.58 -4.36 -0.55
CA GLY A 243 3.79 -5.11 -1.53
C GLY A 243 4.25 -4.91 -2.98
N GLN A 244 4.59 -3.67 -3.36
CA GLN A 244 5.11 -3.40 -4.71
C GLN A 244 6.46 -4.09 -4.97
N LEU A 245 7.33 -4.18 -3.96
CA LEU A 245 8.65 -4.75 -4.12
C LEU A 245 8.62 -6.28 -4.36
N ILE A 246 7.74 -7.03 -3.67
CA ILE A 246 7.60 -8.48 -3.92
C ILE A 246 7.15 -8.74 -5.36
N GLU A 247 6.23 -7.93 -5.87
CA GLU A 247 5.70 -8.06 -7.23
C GLU A 247 6.82 -7.85 -8.24
N LEU A 248 7.56 -6.75 -8.12
CA LEU A 248 8.69 -6.45 -9.01
C LEU A 248 9.78 -7.54 -8.97
N VAL A 249 10.15 -8.02 -7.78
CA VAL A 249 11.12 -9.11 -7.63
C VAL A 249 10.62 -10.38 -8.34
N ASN A 250 9.39 -10.80 -8.07
CA ASN A 250 8.84 -12.01 -8.65
C ASN A 250 8.62 -11.90 -10.15
N GLN A 251 8.38 -10.69 -10.64
CA GLN A 251 8.33 -10.39 -12.06
C GLN A 251 9.70 -10.63 -12.72
N TYR A 252 10.78 -10.02 -12.22
CA TYR A 252 12.13 -10.26 -12.75
C TYR A 252 12.53 -11.74 -12.68
N ARG A 253 12.19 -12.41 -11.58
CA ARG A 253 12.44 -13.85 -11.41
C ARG A 253 11.70 -14.70 -12.43
N ALA A 254 10.43 -14.39 -12.73
CA ALA A 254 9.67 -15.12 -13.73
C ALA A 254 10.20 -14.94 -15.16
N GLU A 255 10.76 -13.78 -15.47
CA GLU A 255 11.30 -13.44 -16.79
C GLU A 255 12.70 -14.04 -17.04
N GLY A 256 13.49 -14.16 -15.98
CA GLY A 256 14.94 -14.29 -16.14
C GLY A 256 15.58 -12.93 -16.43
N HIS A 257 16.85 -12.76 -16.08
CA HIS A 257 17.53 -11.48 -16.26
C HIS A 257 19.04 -11.68 -16.48
N THR A 258 19.66 -10.78 -17.24
CA THR A 258 21.12 -10.76 -17.37
C THR A 258 21.72 -9.89 -16.28
N CYS A 259 22.32 -10.51 -15.27
CA CYS A 259 23.04 -9.82 -14.21
C CYS A 259 24.49 -9.59 -14.65
N GLY A 260 24.79 -8.37 -15.11
CA GLY A 260 26.08 -8.04 -15.69
C GLY A 260 26.32 -8.77 -17.01
N SER A 261 27.19 -9.78 -17.01
CA SER A 261 27.50 -10.58 -18.21
C SER A 261 26.88 -11.98 -18.19
N GLU A 262 26.24 -12.37 -17.08
CA GLU A 262 25.68 -13.70 -16.89
C GLU A 262 24.15 -13.67 -16.98
N TYR A 263 23.57 -14.57 -17.78
CA TYR A 263 22.12 -14.72 -17.86
C TYR A 263 21.62 -15.69 -16.80
N TYR A 264 20.69 -15.22 -15.98
CA TYR A 264 19.97 -16.01 -15.00
C TYR A 264 18.62 -16.42 -15.62
N PRO A 265 18.35 -17.72 -15.80
CA PRO A 265 17.07 -18.18 -16.33
C PRO A 265 15.94 -17.92 -15.32
N PRO A 266 14.67 -18.02 -15.75
CA PRO A 266 13.53 -17.95 -14.84
C PRO A 266 13.70 -18.79 -13.57
N ALA A 267 13.28 -18.20 -12.45
CA ALA A 267 13.32 -18.75 -11.11
C ALA A 267 11.94 -18.70 -10.46
N ASP A 268 11.69 -19.62 -9.53
CA ASP A 268 10.41 -19.70 -8.82
C ASP A 268 10.16 -18.40 -8.03
N PRO A 269 8.90 -17.95 -7.92
CA PRO A 269 8.57 -16.75 -7.15
C PRO A 269 8.94 -16.93 -5.68
N LEU A 270 9.43 -15.87 -5.07
CA LEU A 270 9.64 -15.78 -3.63
C LEU A 270 8.32 -15.52 -2.92
N THR A 271 8.24 -16.04 -1.70
CA THR A 271 7.13 -15.83 -0.78
C THR A 271 7.54 -14.87 0.34
N TRP A 272 6.60 -14.08 0.83
CA TRP A 272 6.89 -13.15 1.93
C TRP A 272 7.13 -13.92 3.23
N ASN A 273 8.14 -13.54 3.99
CA ASN A 273 8.39 -14.05 5.34
C ASN A 273 8.55 -12.88 6.32
N SER A 274 7.66 -12.82 7.32
CA SER A 274 7.63 -11.72 8.30
C SER A 274 8.86 -11.66 9.21
N LYS A 275 9.60 -12.76 9.37
CA LYS A 275 10.86 -12.77 10.14
C LYS A 275 11.99 -12.12 9.34
N LEU A 276 12.05 -12.40 8.04
CA LEU A 276 13.00 -11.73 7.13
C LEU A 276 12.67 -10.24 6.98
N GLU A 277 11.38 -9.89 6.97
CA GLU A 277 10.95 -8.49 7.03
C GLU A 277 11.43 -7.81 8.33
N SER A 278 11.25 -8.46 9.47
CA SER A 278 11.71 -7.92 10.76
C SER A 278 13.23 -7.65 10.76
N ALA A 279 14.02 -8.58 10.20
CA ALA A 279 15.45 -8.39 10.00
C ALA A 279 15.78 -7.22 9.06
N ALA A 280 15.05 -7.09 7.94
CA ALA A 280 15.22 -5.98 7.00
C ALA A 280 14.88 -4.63 7.63
N ARG A 281 13.75 -4.55 8.34
CA ARG A 281 13.25 -3.33 9.00
C ARG A 281 14.21 -2.85 10.08
N ARG A 282 14.73 -3.77 10.90
CA ARG A 282 15.76 -3.45 11.88
C ARG A 282 16.97 -2.80 11.21
N HIS A 283 17.45 -3.35 10.10
CA HIS A 283 18.64 -2.83 9.43
C HIS A 283 18.40 -1.48 8.76
N SER A 284 17.27 -1.31 8.06
CA SER A 284 16.90 -0.01 7.48
C SER A 284 16.76 1.07 8.55
N ARG A 285 16.20 0.73 9.72
CA ARG A 285 16.10 1.65 10.86
C ARG A 285 17.47 1.95 11.48
N ASP A 286 18.32 0.95 11.66
CA ASP A 286 19.68 1.14 12.17
C ASP A 286 20.50 2.09 11.28
N MET A 287 20.46 1.89 9.95
CA MET A 287 21.10 2.77 8.98
C MET A 287 20.56 4.20 9.05
N ALA A 288 19.24 4.36 9.22
CA ALA A 288 18.60 5.66 9.33
C ALA A 288 18.93 6.37 10.67
N ASP A 289 18.84 5.66 11.79
CA ASP A 289 19.01 6.24 13.13
C ASP A 289 20.48 6.64 13.39
N ASN A 290 21.43 5.92 12.78
CA ASN A 290 22.86 6.15 12.95
C ASN A 290 23.53 6.81 11.72
N ASP A 291 22.75 7.27 10.74
CA ASP A 291 23.20 7.97 9.54
C ASP A 291 24.38 7.30 8.81
N PHE A 292 24.21 6.03 8.44
CA PHE A 292 25.21 5.27 7.70
C PHE A 292 24.61 4.34 6.64
N PHE A 293 25.45 3.88 5.70
CA PHE A 293 25.06 2.93 4.65
C PHE A 293 26.06 1.78 4.55
N SER A 294 25.69 0.61 5.09
CA SER A 294 26.56 -0.58 5.16
C SER A 294 25.72 -1.85 5.36
N HIS A 295 26.24 -3.01 4.94
CA HIS A 295 25.65 -4.32 5.25
C HIS A 295 25.85 -4.73 6.72
N THR A 296 26.90 -4.21 7.36
CA THR A 296 27.17 -4.39 8.79
C THR A 296 26.45 -3.32 9.59
N GLY A 297 25.65 -3.73 10.58
CA GLY A 297 24.93 -2.84 11.47
C GLY A 297 25.86 -2.05 12.39
N SER A 298 25.35 -0.99 13.02
CA SER A 298 26.08 -0.18 14.01
C SER A 298 26.51 -0.99 15.23
N ASP A 299 25.77 -2.05 15.54
CA ASP A 299 26.03 -3.06 16.58
C ASP A 299 27.00 -4.17 16.13
N GLY A 300 27.48 -4.12 14.89
CA GLY A 300 28.39 -5.12 14.30
C GLY A 300 27.68 -6.35 13.72
N THR A 301 26.35 -6.43 13.78
CA THR A 301 25.59 -7.57 13.22
C THR A 301 25.64 -7.59 11.70
N ASN A 302 25.60 -8.80 11.13
CA ASN A 302 25.34 -9.01 9.69
C ASN A 302 23.90 -9.51 9.46
N VAL A 303 23.47 -9.66 8.21
CA VAL A 303 22.13 -10.15 7.85
C VAL A 303 21.79 -11.50 8.48
N ALA A 304 22.78 -12.39 8.61
CA ALA A 304 22.62 -13.71 9.17
C ALA A 304 22.34 -13.68 10.67
N ASP A 305 22.98 -12.76 11.40
CA ASP A 305 22.71 -12.53 12.82
C ASP A 305 21.32 -11.92 13.01
N ARG A 306 20.98 -10.88 12.23
CA ARG A 306 19.66 -10.24 12.26
C ARG A 306 18.52 -11.21 11.93
N ALA A 307 18.70 -12.10 10.94
CA ALA A 307 17.72 -13.12 10.59
C ALA A 307 17.50 -14.12 11.72
N ARG A 308 18.58 -14.61 12.36
CA ARG A 308 18.48 -15.52 13.52
C ARG A 308 17.81 -14.86 14.72
N GLU A 309 18.15 -13.61 15.00
CA GLU A 309 17.54 -12.83 16.08
C GLU A 309 16.05 -12.58 15.84
N ALA A 310 15.63 -12.46 14.58
CA ALA A 310 14.21 -12.45 14.17
C ALA A 310 13.55 -13.85 14.18
N GLY A 311 14.28 -14.91 14.59
CA GLY A 311 13.79 -16.29 14.67
C GLY A 311 13.72 -17.02 13.33
N TYR A 312 14.47 -16.57 12.32
CA TYR A 312 14.59 -17.22 11.01
C TYR A 312 15.85 -18.09 10.95
N ASP A 313 15.67 -19.41 11.03
CA ASP A 313 16.71 -20.37 10.68
C ASP A 313 16.86 -20.42 9.15
N TYR A 314 18.09 -20.58 8.64
CA TYR A 314 18.35 -20.51 7.22
C TYR A 314 19.38 -21.54 6.74
N SER A 315 19.17 -22.05 5.52
CA SER A 315 20.15 -22.80 4.72
C SER A 315 20.93 -21.84 3.80
N TYR A 316 20.25 -20.82 3.28
CA TYR A 316 20.80 -19.74 2.47
C TYR A 316 20.24 -18.39 2.95
N ILE A 317 21.08 -17.35 2.94
CA ILE A 317 20.69 -15.99 3.28
C ILE A 317 21.43 -14.98 2.39
N ALA A 318 20.78 -13.89 2.01
CA ALA A 318 21.43 -12.75 1.36
C ALA A 318 20.70 -11.44 1.65
N GLU A 319 21.36 -10.33 1.34
CA GLU A 319 20.85 -8.99 1.56
C GLU A 319 21.17 -8.09 0.36
N ASN A 320 20.19 -7.30 -0.05
CA ASN A 320 20.39 -6.11 -0.87
C ASN A 320 20.00 -4.87 -0.05
N ILE A 321 20.82 -3.83 -0.08
CA ILE A 321 20.52 -2.53 0.53
C ILE A 321 20.56 -1.42 -0.52
N ALA A 322 19.82 -0.35 -0.30
CA ALA A 322 19.87 0.86 -1.12
C ALA A 322 19.47 2.09 -0.29
N ALA A 323 19.90 3.28 -0.71
CA ALA A 323 19.55 4.52 -0.03
C ALA A 323 19.29 5.65 -1.03
N GLY A 324 18.36 6.57 -0.68
CA GLY A 324 18.03 7.76 -1.47
C GLY A 324 17.00 7.54 -2.59
N TYR A 325 16.53 6.31 -2.82
CA TYR A 325 15.46 6.00 -3.76
C TYR A 325 14.09 6.19 -3.10
N LYS A 326 13.18 6.92 -3.75
CA LYS A 326 11.89 7.27 -3.16
C LYS A 326 10.76 6.30 -3.48
N THR A 327 10.95 5.40 -4.44
CA THR A 327 9.90 4.47 -4.88
C THR A 327 10.45 3.05 -5.09
N PRO A 328 9.60 2.02 -4.96
CA PRO A 328 9.94 0.63 -5.26
C PRO A 328 10.51 0.41 -6.66
N GLU A 329 9.98 1.07 -7.68
CA GLU A 329 10.48 0.93 -9.06
C GLU A 329 11.89 1.47 -9.19
N ALA A 330 12.16 2.65 -8.62
CA ALA A 330 13.46 3.29 -8.72
C ALA A 330 14.55 2.47 -8.00
N VAL A 331 14.25 1.92 -6.82
CA VAL A 331 15.19 1.07 -6.09
C VAL A 331 15.36 -0.29 -6.80
N MET A 332 14.28 -0.84 -7.37
CA MET A 332 14.34 -2.08 -8.11
C MET A 332 15.22 -1.97 -9.37
N GLU A 333 15.03 -0.91 -10.17
CA GLU A 333 15.87 -0.63 -11.33
C GLU A 333 17.35 -0.51 -10.92
N ALA A 334 17.64 0.16 -9.81
CA ALA A 334 19.00 0.30 -9.30
C ALA A 334 19.62 -1.05 -8.88
N TRP A 335 18.85 -1.93 -8.21
CA TRP A 335 19.33 -3.27 -7.88
C TRP A 335 19.53 -4.14 -9.12
N MET A 336 18.62 -4.12 -10.08
CA MET A 336 18.77 -4.92 -11.30
C MET A 336 19.93 -4.44 -12.18
N ALA A 337 20.23 -3.13 -12.18
CA ALA A 337 21.41 -2.58 -12.85
C ALA A 337 22.74 -2.94 -12.17
N SER A 338 22.71 -3.39 -10.91
CA SER A 338 23.90 -3.79 -10.15
C SER A 338 24.07 -5.31 -10.21
N PRO A 339 25.15 -5.84 -10.84
CA PRO A 339 25.31 -7.29 -10.96
C PRO A 339 25.22 -8.04 -9.62
N PRO A 340 25.91 -7.63 -8.53
CA PRO A 340 25.77 -8.31 -7.24
C PRO A 340 24.33 -8.35 -6.71
N HIS A 341 23.61 -7.23 -6.74
CA HIS A 341 22.23 -7.18 -6.24
C HIS A 341 21.28 -7.99 -7.11
N CYS A 342 21.44 -7.89 -8.44
CA CYS A 342 20.70 -8.68 -9.43
C CYS A 342 20.91 -10.18 -9.18
N THR A 343 22.14 -10.64 -8.93
CA THR A 343 22.40 -12.07 -8.68
C THR A 343 21.69 -12.58 -7.42
N SER A 344 21.60 -11.78 -6.34
CA SER A 344 20.80 -12.13 -5.16
C SER A 344 19.33 -12.30 -5.51
N ILE A 345 18.75 -11.35 -6.26
CA ILE A 345 17.34 -11.36 -6.67
C ILE A 345 17.02 -12.58 -7.55
N MET A 346 17.92 -12.95 -8.46
CA MET A 346 17.72 -14.01 -9.45
C MET A 346 18.14 -15.40 -8.97
N SER A 347 18.74 -15.51 -7.78
CA SER A 347 19.25 -16.78 -7.25
C SER A 347 18.12 -17.78 -6.97
N LYS A 348 18.31 -19.02 -7.43
CA LYS A 348 17.37 -20.14 -7.19
C LYS A 348 17.48 -20.73 -5.78
N ASN A 349 18.44 -20.28 -4.99
CA ASN A 349 18.66 -20.78 -3.63
C ASN A 349 17.68 -20.18 -2.62
N TYR A 350 16.89 -19.18 -3.00
CA TYR A 350 15.92 -18.53 -2.12
C TYR A 350 14.50 -18.89 -2.51
N ARG A 351 13.65 -19.10 -1.50
CA ARG A 351 12.20 -19.32 -1.62
C ARG A 351 11.39 -18.23 -0.92
N GLU A 352 12.03 -17.53 -0.01
CA GLU A 352 11.41 -16.54 0.85
C GLU A 352 12.19 -15.23 0.80
N PHE A 353 11.50 -14.15 1.11
CA PHE A 353 12.13 -12.84 1.24
C PHE A 353 11.32 -11.94 2.18
N GLY A 354 11.94 -10.86 2.64
CA GLY A 354 11.27 -9.75 3.32
C GLY A 354 11.99 -8.45 3.00
N ASN A 355 11.27 -7.33 3.02
CA ASN A 355 11.87 -6.02 2.77
C ASN A 355 11.27 -4.94 3.66
N ALA A 356 12.00 -3.84 3.83
CA ALA A 356 11.53 -2.68 4.56
C ALA A 356 12.19 -1.39 4.07
N MET A 357 11.44 -0.29 4.17
CA MET A 357 11.88 1.05 3.84
C MET A 357 11.71 1.96 5.05
N VAL A 358 12.76 2.69 5.42
CA VAL A 358 12.69 3.71 6.48
C VAL A 358 12.97 5.08 5.88
N TRP A 359 12.10 6.05 6.19
CA TRP A 359 12.25 7.46 5.83
C TRP A 359 12.96 8.20 6.97
N SER A 360 13.91 9.10 6.64
CA SER A 360 14.57 9.94 7.64
C SER A 360 15.02 11.26 7.04
N ASP A 361 14.33 12.35 7.40
CA ASP A 361 14.53 13.71 6.89
C ASP A 361 15.86 14.37 7.25
N ASN A 362 16.57 13.81 8.25
CA ASN A 362 17.74 14.44 8.86
C ASN A 362 19.02 13.59 8.72
N THR A 363 19.12 12.79 7.67
CA THR A 363 20.26 11.92 7.39
C THR A 363 20.82 12.20 5.99
N GLN A 364 21.99 11.63 5.68
CA GLN A 364 22.63 11.74 4.37
C GLN A 364 21.69 11.34 3.23
N TYR A 365 20.84 10.33 3.44
CA TYR A 365 19.87 9.84 2.46
C TYR A 365 18.46 9.87 3.04
N PRO A 366 17.47 10.45 2.34
CA PRO A 366 16.11 10.56 2.87
C PRO A 366 15.39 9.22 3.04
N THR A 367 15.95 8.14 2.48
CA THR A 367 15.34 6.80 2.47
C THR A 367 16.41 5.72 2.58
N TYR A 368 16.08 4.64 3.31
CA TYR A 368 16.91 3.44 3.45
C TYR A 368 16.08 2.19 3.18
N TRP A 369 16.56 1.35 2.28
CA TRP A 369 15.92 0.11 1.85
C TRP A 369 16.80 -1.07 2.23
N THR A 370 16.17 -2.11 2.76
CA THR A 370 16.79 -3.42 2.96
C THR A 370 15.85 -4.49 2.43
N MET A 371 16.40 -5.42 1.65
CA MET A 371 15.72 -6.61 1.15
C MET A 371 16.55 -7.83 1.55
N VAL A 372 15.94 -8.74 2.29
CA VAL A 372 16.57 -9.97 2.78
C VAL A 372 15.94 -11.17 2.10
N PHE A 373 16.78 -12.08 1.61
CA PHE A 373 16.38 -13.33 0.96
C PHE A 373 16.74 -14.52 1.84
N GLY A 374 15.90 -15.56 1.84
CA GLY A 374 16.12 -16.75 2.63
C GLY A 374 15.58 -18.04 1.99
N ASP A 375 16.09 -19.16 2.51
CA ASP A 375 15.54 -20.51 2.38
C ASP A 375 15.79 -21.23 3.71
N GLN A 376 14.85 -22.09 4.12
CA GLN A 376 14.91 -22.85 5.37
C GLN A 376 15.19 -24.32 5.13
#